data_AF-A0A966J346-F1
#
_entry.id   AF-A0A966J346-F1
#
_cell.length_a   1.000
_cell.length_b   1.000
_cell.length_c   1.000
_cell.angle_alpha   90.00
_cell.angle_beta   90.00
_cell.angle_gamma   90.00
#
_symmetry.space_group_name_H-M   'P 1'
#
loop_
_entity.id
_entity.type
_entity.pdbx_description
1 polymer ?
#
loop_
_entity_poly.entity_id
_entity_poly.type
_entity_poly.pdbx_seq_one_letter_code
_entity_poly.pdbx_strand_id
1 'polypeptide(L)' 'MQGPHERGRFAADAWGYLVTLYSSGVVNLNDFEHLVERALVHVDGRISLADIRALADDAGLDDGAMGSEHPLIH' A
#
# COMPACT_ATOMS: atom_id res chain seq x y z
N MET A 1 10.47 -2.07 -20.07
CA MET A 1 10.65 -0.92 -19.16
C MET A 1 9.28 -0.28 -18.99
N GLN A 2 8.54 -0.59 -17.92
CA GLN A 2 7.25 0.05 -17.63
C GLN A 2 7.47 1.55 -17.37
N GLY A 3 6.78 2.37 -18.16
CA GLY A 3 7.07 3.78 -18.37
C GLY A 3 6.57 4.71 -17.26
N PRO A 4 6.99 5.98 -17.28
CA PRO A 4 6.76 7.02 -16.25
C PRO A 4 5.29 7.41 -15.96
N HIS A 5 4.33 6.74 -16.59
CA HIS A 5 2.91 7.11 -16.60
C HIS A 5 2.16 6.55 -15.38
N GLU A 6 2.59 5.41 -14.83
CA GLU A 6 2.00 4.79 -13.63
C GLU A 6 2.47 5.47 -12.34
N ARG A 7 3.66 6.12 -12.37
CA ARG A 7 4.17 6.98 -11.27
C ARG A 7 3.55 8.37 -11.23
N GLY A 8 2.94 8.83 -12.33
CA GLY A 8 2.52 10.24 -12.47
C GLY A 8 1.40 10.67 -11.53
N ARG A 9 0.54 9.73 -11.11
CA ARG A 9 -0.60 10.05 -10.22
C ARG A 9 -0.20 10.05 -8.74
N PHE A 10 0.85 9.34 -8.35
CA PHE A 10 1.28 9.27 -6.96
C PHE A 10 2.02 10.54 -6.54
N ALA A 11 1.64 11.10 -5.39
CA ALA A 11 2.49 12.03 -4.68
C ALA A 11 3.81 11.35 -4.29
N ALA A 12 4.91 12.11 -4.26
CA ALA A 12 6.23 11.57 -3.95
C ALA A 12 6.26 10.87 -2.58
N ASP A 13 5.56 11.43 -1.60
CA ASP A 13 5.43 10.88 -0.24
C ASP A 13 4.59 9.59 -0.20
N ALA A 14 3.50 9.52 -0.98
CA ALA A 14 2.68 8.32 -1.13
C ALA A 14 3.49 7.15 -1.72
N TRP A 15 4.29 7.44 -2.76
CA TRP A 15 5.18 6.46 -3.35
C TRP A 15 6.30 6.03 -2.40
N GLY A 16 6.89 6.98 -1.67
CA GLY A 16 7.91 6.70 -0.65
C GLY A 16 7.39 5.75 0.42
N TYR A 17 6.14 5.92 0.86
CA TYR A 17 5.50 5.02 1.82
C TYR A 17 5.33 3.60 1.26
N LEU A 18 4.82 3.45 0.03
CA LEU A 18 4.69 2.14 -0.62
C LEU A 18 6.04 1.40 -0.72
N VAL A 19 7.09 2.11 -1.15
CA VAL A 19 8.44 1.54 -1.24
C VAL A 19 8.98 1.17 0.14
N THR A 20 8.66 1.95 1.17
CA THR A 20 9.05 1.66 2.57
C THR A 20 8.37 0.38 3.06
N LEU A 21 7.06 0.23 2.83
CA LEU A 21 6.33 -0.99 3.18
C LEU A 21 6.96 -2.23 2.51
N TYR A 22 7.23 -2.15 1.21
CA TYR A 22 7.85 -3.26 0.47
C TYR A 22 9.28 -3.56 0.95
N SER A 23 10.10 -2.52 1.14
CA SER A 23 11.49 -2.68 1.58
C SER A 23 11.62 -3.17 3.02
N SER A 24 10.62 -2.87 3.86
CA SER A 24 10.54 -3.35 5.25
C SER A 24 10.05 -4.80 5.37
N GLY A 25 9.54 -5.39 4.27
CA GLY A 25 8.97 -6.73 4.26
C GLY A 25 7.57 -6.83 4.87
N VAL A 26 6.94 -5.70 5.23
CA VAL A 26 5.54 -5.66 5.71
C VAL A 26 4.59 -6.13 4.61
N VAL A 27 4.90 -5.81 3.35
CA VAL A 27 4.17 -6.29 2.17
C VAL A 27 5.11 -7.04 1.24
N ASN A 28 4.63 -8.13 0.65
CA ASN A 28 5.39 -8.83 -0.38
C ASN A 28 5.14 -8.18 -1.76
N LEU A 29 5.86 -8.62 -2.79
CA LEU A 29 5.73 -8.04 -4.13
C LEU A 29 4.27 -8.07 -4.65
N ASN A 30 3.57 -9.18 -4.42
CA ASN A 30 2.18 -9.34 -4.80
C ASN A 30 1.28 -8.29 -4.12
N ASP A 31 1.38 -8.14 -2.80
CA ASP A 31 0.58 -7.17 -2.03
C ASP A 31 0.88 -5.73 -2.43
N PHE A 32 2.15 -5.43 -2.73
CA PHE A 32 2.57 -4.14 -3.27
C PHE A 32 1.92 -3.85 -4.62
N GLU A 33 1.97 -4.79 -5.57
CA GLU A 33 1.35 -4.63 -6.89
C GLU A 33 -0.16 -4.46 -6.78
N HIS A 34 -0.81 -5.24 -5.90
CA HIS A 34 -2.24 -5.11 -5.62
C HIS A 34 -2.61 -3.75 -5.01
N LEU A 35 -1.84 -3.22 -4.05
CA LEU A 35 -2.06 -1.88 -3.49
C LEU A 35 -1.94 -0.79 -4.55
N VAL A 36 -0.94 -0.90 -5.43
CA VAL A 36 -0.72 0.06 -6.53
C VAL A 36 -1.89 0.02 -7.52
N GLU A 37 -2.30 -1.18 -7.94
CA GLU A 37 -3.45 -1.35 -8.84
C GLU A 37 -4.72 -0.78 -8.23
N ARG A 38 -4.99 -1.10 -6.96
CA ARG A 38 -6.19 -0.64 -6.25
C ARG A 38 -6.19 0.88 -6.09
N ALA A 39 -5.06 1.50 -5.79
CA ALA A 39 -4.94 2.95 -5.76
C ALA A 39 -5.23 3.59 -7.14
N LEU A 40 -4.73 3.00 -8.22
CA LEU A 40 -4.95 3.49 -9.58
C LEU A 40 -6.41 3.37 -10.04
N VAL A 41 -7.12 2.33 -9.60
CA VAL A 41 -8.53 2.07 -9.94
C VAL A 41 -9.49 2.90 -9.11
N HIS A 42 -9.24 3.04 -7.80
CA HIS A 42 -10.20 3.62 -6.87
C HIS A 42 -10.02 5.11 -6.60
N VAL A 43 -8.81 5.65 -6.81
CA VAL A 43 -8.53 7.06 -6.56
C VAL A 43 -8.63 7.84 -7.87
N ASP A 44 -9.57 8.78 -7.91
CA ASP A 44 -9.62 9.75 -9.00
C ASP A 44 -8.59 10.88 -8.78
N GLY A 45 -7.95 11.31 -9.86
CA GLY A 45 -6.94 12.38 -9.80
C GLY A 45 -5.59 11.93 -9.23
N ARG A 46 -5.10 12.66 -8.22
CA ARG A 46 -3.75 12.50 -7.63
C ARG A 46 -3.83 11.67 -6.35
N ILE A 47 -3.04 10.60 -6.30
CA ILE A 47 -2.97 9.66 -5.18
C ILE A 47 -2.06 10.23 -4.10
N SER A 48 -2.64 10.57 -2.96
CA SER A 48 -1.95 11.15 -1.80
C SER A 48 -1.56 10.07 -0.80
N LEU A 49 -0.69 10.41 0.17
CA LEU A 49 -0.32 9.46 1.23
C LEU A 49 -1.56 8.99 2.02
N ALA A 50 -2.52 9.89 2.23
CA ALA A 50 -3.78 9.57 2.91
C ALA A 50 -4.55 8.44 2.21
N ASP A 51 -4.62 8.46 0.88
CA ASP A 51 -5.30 7.41 0.10
C ASP A 51 -4.60 6.06 0.26
N ILE A 52 -3.26 6.05 0.24
CA ILE A 52 -2.48 4.83 0.43
C ILE A 52 -2.60 4.29 1.85
N ARG A 53 -2.62 5.15 2.86
CA ARG A 53 -2.86 4.72 4.24
C ARG A 53 -4.24 4.12 4.42
N ALA A 54 -5.28 4.74 3.84
CA ALA A 54 -6.63 4.19 3.86
C ALA A 54 -6.72 2.82 3.16
N LEU A 55 -6.01 2.64 2.05
CA LEU A 55 -5.94 1.35 1.35
C LEU A 55 -5.12 0.29 2.11
N ALA A 56 -4.06 0.70 2.79
CA ALA A 56 -3.25 -0.18 3.63
C ALA A 56 -4.02 -0.61 4.89
N ASP A 57 -4.78 0.30 5.49
CA ASP A 57 -5.70 0.04 6.61
C ASP A 57 -6.80 -0.96 6.21
N ASP A 58 -7.47 -0.74 5.07
CA ASP A 58 -8.46 -1.68 4.50
C ASP A 58 -7.85 -3.07 4.22
N ALA A 59 -6.58 -3.12 3.85
CA ALA A 59 -5.83 -4.36 3.63
C ALA A 59 -5.33 -5.01 4.93
N GLY A 60 -5.54 -4.41 6.10
CA GLY A 60 -5.06 -4.91 7.40
C GLY A 60 -3.54 -4.77 7.60
N LEU A 61 -2.88 -3.89 6.84
CA LEU A 61 -1.44 -3.66 6.90
C LEU A 61 -1.05 -2.57 7.91
N ASP A 62 -1.99 -1.69 8.27
CA ASP A 62 -1.80 -0.68 9.33
C ASP A 62 -2.07 -1.23 10.74
N ASP A 63 -2.73 -2.39 10.84
CA ASP A 63 -3.01 -3.13 12.09
C ASP A 63 -1.74 -3.76 12.73
N GLY A 64 -0.55 -3.41 12.24
CA GLY A 64 0.73 -3.83 12.82
C GLY A 64 1.09 -3.11 14.14
N ALA A 65 0.28 -2.15 14.61
CA ALA A 65 0.54 -1.46 15.88
C ALA A 65 -0.15 -2.09 17.10
N MET A 66 -1.25 -2.86 16.95
CA MET A 66 -1.94 -3.51 18.08
C MET A 66 -2.76 -4.73 17.62
N GLY A 67 -2.19 -5.93 17.57
CA GLY A 67 -3.03 -7.12 17.43
C GLY A 67 -2.42 -8.38 16.83
N SER A 68 -1.19 -8.76 17.21
CA SER A 68 -0.78 -10.15 17.03
C SER A 68 -1.58 -11.06 17.98
N GLU A 69 -2.82 -11.40 17.61
CA GLU A 69 -3.54 -12.56 18.14
C GLU A 69 -3.93 -13.47 16.97
N HIS A 70 -2.96 -14.27 16.56
CA HIS A 70 -3.19 -15.49 15.81
C HIS A 70 -4.20 -16.35 16.59
N PRO A 71 -5.35 -16.76 16.03
CA PRO A 71 -6.21 -17.71 16.73
C PRO A 71 -5.48 -19.04 16.86
N LEU A 72 -5.04 -19.33 18.08
CA LEU A 72 -4.49 -20.62 18.50
C LEU A 72 -5.59 -21.67 18.31
N ILE A 73 -5.41 -22.56 17.34
CA ILE A 73 -6.27 -23.72 17.13
C ILE A 73 -6.07 -24.67 18.33
N HIS A 74 -7.14 -24.96 19.09
CA HIS A 74 -7.24 -26.10 20.01
C HIS A 74 -8.42 -26.99 19.58
#